data_AF-A0A7Y3U8V6-F1
#
_entry.id   AF-A0A7Y3U8V6-F1
#
_cell.length_a   1.000
_cell.length_b   1.000
_cell.length_c   1.000
_cell.angle_alpha   90.00
_cell.angle_beta   90.00
_cell.angle_gamma   90.00
#
_symmetry.space_group_name_H-M   'P 1'
#
loop_
_entity.id
_entity.type
_entity.pdbx_description
1 polymer ?
#
loop_
_entity_poly.entity_id
_entity_poly.type
_entity_poly.pdbx_seq_one_letter_code
_entity_poly.pdbx_strand_id
1 'polypeptide(L)'
;MLRIEEPITTTPARNRLWAAAEQLVVKADSPADLNQGLMELGSLVCTPSSPRCDACPIKRHCRARATGCVADIPVTAANSQAGTHEINVTSLVLLRPVPRAPGSSRVFLRQRPTDAGLWAGLWEPPAIEDTDLSDGEPTHMRRHMQRRHGLEVATMRQVRTCTRKLSHRTVQFTVMLGQNIRGRARNGIWVAEGQQLERIPMSNAHRRVITIGLNAGLSKSETCPISAAK
;
A
#
# COMPACT_ATOMS: atom_id res chain seq x y z
N MET A 1 -39.16 -2.19 10.26
CA MET A 1 -37.88 -1.57 9.86
C MET A 1 -36.84 -2.68 9.67
N LEU A 2 -36.06 -2.61 8.59
CA LEU A 2 -35.24 -3.69 8.02
C LEU A 2 -34.34 -4.41 9.06
N ARG A 3 -34.33 -5.75 9.02
CA ARG A 3 -33.28 -6.59 9.61
C ARG A 3 -32.74 -7.45 8.49
N ILE A 4 -31.44 -7.33 8.21
CA ILE A 4 -30.74 -8.13 7.20
C ILE A 4 -29.88 -9.13 7.97
N GLU A 5 -30.31 -10.39 7.96
CA GLU A 5 -29.66 -11.51 8.67
C GLU A 5 -28.65 -12.25 7.77
N GLU A 6 -28.66 -11.92 6.48
CA GLU A 6 -27.75 -12.42 5.46
C GLU A 6 -26.51 -11.52 5.33
N PRO A 7 -25.36 -12.03 4.86
CA PRO A 7 -24.18 -11.22 4.72
C PRO A 7 -24.39 -10.01 3.80
N ILE A 8 -24.09 -8.79 4.29
CA ILE A 8 -24.35 -7.54 3.56
C ILE A 8 -23.57 -7.39 2.24
N THR A 9 -22.58 -8.25 2.02
CA THR A 9 -21.78 -8.29 0.79
C THR A 9 -22.47 -9.02 -0.36
N THR A 10 -23.51 -9.82 -0.08
CA THR A 10 -24.23 -10.56 -1.12
C THR A 10 -25.10 -9.64 -1.98
N THR A 11 -25.34 -10.04 -3.23
CA THR A 11 -26.23 -9.31 -4.14
C THR A 11 -27.67 -9.20 -3.59
N PRO A 12 -28.29 -10.28 -3.05
CA PRO A 12 -29.64 -10.18 -2.48
C PRO A 12 -29.73 -9.21 -1.31
N ALA A 13 -28.78 -9.25 -0.36
CA ALA A 13 -28.74 -8.32 0.77
C ALA A 13 -28.64 -6.86 0.31
N ARG A 14 -27.77 -6.59 -0.66
CA ARG A 14 -27.58 -5.25 -1.24
C ARG A 14 -28.84 -4.74 -1.94
N ASN A 15 -29.52 -5.61 -2.69
CA ASN A 15 -30.77 -5.25 -3.36
C ASN A 15 -31.87 -4.90 -2.35
N ARG A 16 -31.96 -5.64 -1.24
CA ARG A 16 -32.92 -5.33 -0.16
C ARG A 16 -32.60 -4.00 0.54
N LEU A 17 -31.33 -3.71 0.78
CA LEU A 17 -30.89 -2.43 1.34
C LEU A 17 -31.22 -1.28 0.39
N TRP A 18 -30.98 -1.45 -0.92
CA TRP A 18 -31.33 -0.44 -1.91
C TRP A 18 -32.82 -0.18 -2.03
N ALA A 19 -33.64 -1.23 -2.11
CA ALA A 19 -35.09 -1.09 -2.14
C ALA A 19 -35.63 -0.35 -0.89
N ALA A 20 -35.04 -0.60 0.28
CA ALA A 20 -35.40 0.11 1.50
C ALA A 20 -34.98 1.59 1.47
N ALA A 21 -33.78 1.88 0.95
CA ALA A 21 -33.30 3.25 0.80
C ALA A 21 -34.16 4.04 -0.19
N GLU A 22 -34.53 3.45 -1.33
CA GLU A 22 -35.44 4.05 -2.32
C GLU A 22 -36.78 4.42 -1.70
N GLN A 23 -37.36 3.54 -0.87
CA GLN A 23 -38.60 3.83 -0.17
C GLN A 23 -38.50 5.00 0.83
N LEU A 24 -37.33 5.22 1.43
CA LEU A 24 -37.09 6.35 2.31
C LEU A 24 -36.91 7.64 1.52
N VAL A 25 -36.14 7.59 0.42
CA VAL A 25 -35.85 8.73 -0.44
C VAL A 25 -37.13 9.27 -1.09
N VAL A 26 -38.00 8.41 -1.59
CA VAL A 26 -39.29 8.82 -2.22
C VAL A 26 -40.19 9.58 -1.25
N LYS A 27 -40.04 9.35 0.06
CA LYS A 27 -40.85 9.98 1.11
C LYS A 27 -40.16 11.15 1.80
N ALA A 28 -38.92 11.46 1.43
CA ALA A 28 -38.15 12.53 2.05
C ALA A 28 -38.38 13.86 1.34
N ASP A 29 -38.62 14.92 2.12
CA ASP A 29 -38.69 16.28 1.59
C ASP A 29 -37.36 16.71 0.95
N SER A 30 -36.24 16.24 1.53
CA SER A 30 -34.88 16.45 1.04
C SER A 30 -34.11 15.13 1.04
N PRO A 31 -33.94 14.48 -0.13
CA PRO A 31 -33.08 13.30 -0.25
C PRO A 31 -31.63 13.54 0.17
N ALA A 32 -31.12 14.75 -0.03
CA ALA A 32 -29.77 15.13 0.34
C ALA A 32 -29.59 15.09 1.87
N ASP A 33 -30.50 15.72 2.61
CA ASP A 33 -30.45 15.75 4.08
C ASP A 33 -30.70 14.38 4.68
N LEU A 34 -31.58 13.57 4.08
CA LEU A 34 -31.78 12.17 4.49
C LEU A 34 -30.48 11.38 4.35
N ASN A 35 -29.81 11.46 3.20
CA ASN A 35 -28.56 10.73 2.95
C ASN A 35 -27.46 11.18 3.90
N GLN A 36 -27.31 12.49 4.11
CA GLN A 36 -26.34 13.04 5.05
C GLN A 36 -26.64 12.58 6.48
N GLY A 37 -27.90 12.68 6.91
CA GLY A 37 -28.33 12.23 8.23
C GLY A 37 -28.10 10.74 8.47
N LEU A 38 -28.31 9.89 7.45
CA LEU A 38 -28.01 8.45 7.54
C LEU A 38 -26.50 8.18 7.66
N MET A 39 -25.66 8.92 6.94
CA MET A 39 -24.19 8.81 7.04
C MET A 39 -23.67 9.29 8.40
N GLU A 40 -24.18 10.40 8.91
CA GLU A 40 -23.83 10.91 10.26
C GLU A 40 -24.32 9.98 11.36
N LEU A 41 -25.53 9.42 11.23
CA LEU A 41 -26.03 8.43 12.17
C LEU A 41 -25.11 7.21 12.23
N GLY A 42 -24.68 6.67 11.09
CA GLY A 42 -23.77 5.51 11.04
C GLY A 42 -22.37 5.79 11.56
N SER A 43 -21.89 7.03 11.49
CA SER A 43 -20.54 7.41 11.94
C SER A 43 -20.48 7.83 13.40
N LEU A 44 -21.53 8.47 13.93
CA LEU A 44 -21.50 9.07 15.28
C LEU A 44 -22.30 8.29 16.34
N VAL A 45 -23.32 7.53 15.91
CA VAL A 45 -24.30 6.91 16.82
C VAL A 45 -24.41 5.41 16.62
N CYS A 46 -24.73 4.95 15.41
CA CYS A 46 -24.89 3.54 15.05
C CYS A 46 -23.56 2.95 14.57
N THR A 47 -22.51 3.09 15.40
CA THR A 47 -21.14 2.69 15.06
C THR A 47 -20.98 1.15 15.07
N PRO A 48 -19.99 0.61 14.30
CA PRO A 48 -19.72 -0.83 14.27
C PRO A 48 -19.34 -1.43 15.63
N SER A 49 -18.72 -0.62 16.48
CA SER A 49 -18.35 -0.98 17.85
C SER A 49 -18.98 0.00 18.83
N SER A 50 -19.65 -0.53 19.86
CA SER A 50 -20.27 0.23 20.95
C SER A 50 -21.24 1.35 20.49
N PRO A 51 -22.32 1.02 19.76
CA PRO A 51 -23.29 2.01 19.30
C PRO A 51 -24.03 2.69 20.46
N ARG A 52 -24.30 3.98 20.32
CA ARG A 52 -24.99 4.84 21.32
C ARG A 52 -26.51 4.72 21.19
N CYS A 53 -27.03 3.51 21.36
CA CYS A 53 -28.45 3.20 21.12
C CYS A 53 -29.42 4.05 21.98
N ASP A 54 -29.01 4.48 23.17
CA ASP A 54 -29.86 5.29 24.06
C ASP A 54 -30.00 6.74 23.57
N ALA A 55 -28.96 7.27 22.93
CA ALA A 55 -28.96 8.59 22.30
C ALA A 55 -29.45 8.55 20.84
N CYS A 56 -29.77 7.36 20.29
CA CYS A 56 -30.15 7.23 18.90
C CYS A 56 -31.53 7.85 18.62
N PRO A 57 -31.64 8.83 17.69
CA PRO A 57 -32.89 9.54 17.42
C PRO A 57 -33.97 8.61 16.86
N ILE A 58 -33.58 7.55 16.14
CA ILE A 58 -34.50 6.58 15.52
C ILE A 58 -34.65 5.28 16.33
N LYS A 59 -34.24 5.27 17.61
CA LYS A 59 -34.24 4.06 18.46
C LYS A 59 -35.60 3.34 18.57
N ARG A 60 -36.70 4.08 18.42
CA ARG A 60 -38.08 3.55 18.43
C ARG A 60 -38.42 2.72 17.19
N HIS A 61 -37.73 2.98 16.08
CA HIS A 61 -37.95 2.27 14.83
C HIS A 61 -36.90 1.15 14.62
N CYS A 62 -35.82 1.12 15.39
CA CYS A 62 -34.73 0.15 15.26
C CYS A 62 -35.17 -1.26 15.70
N ARG A 63 -35.34 -2.16 14.72
CA ARG A 63 -35.69 -3.57 14.99
C ARG A 63 -34.59 -4.30 15.75
N ALA A 64 -33.32 -4.04 15.43
CA ALA A 64 -32.19 -4.68 16.10
C ALA A 64 -32.11 -4.34 17.59
N ARG A 65 -32.43 -3.10 17.97
CA ARG A 65 -32.56 -2.69 19.37
C ARG A 65 -33.75 -3.38 20.04
N ALA A 66 -34.90 -3.44 19.36
CA ALA A 66 -36.09 -4.10 19.88
C ALA A 66 -35.89 -5.61 20.12
N THR A 67 -35.05 -6.26 19.32
CA THR A 67 -34.74 -7.70 19.43
C THR A 67 -33.41 -8.00 20.13
N GLY A 68 -32.72 -7.00 20.67
CA GLY A 68 -31.46 -7.17 21.41
C GLY A 68 -30.26 -7.64 20.58
N CYS A 69 -30.30 -7.56 19.25
CA CYS A 69 -29.29 -8.13 18.35
C CYS A 69 -28.42 -7.07 17.65
N VAL A 70 -28.26 -5.88 18.26
CA VAL A 70 -27.47 -4.78 17.68
C VAL A 70 -26.00 -5.19 17.50
N ALA A 71 -25.46 -5.99 18.42
CA ALA A 71 -24.08 -6.46 18.37
C ALA A 71 -23.82 -7.49 17.24
N ASP A 72 -24.88 -8.10 16.71
CA ASP A 72 -24.80 -9.19 15.72
C ASP A 72 -24.96 -8.69 14.28
N ILE A 73 -25.13 -7.38 14.08
CA ILE A 73 -25.34 -6.76 12.77
C ILE A 73 -24.30 -5.65 12.50
N PRO A 74 -23.93 -5.41 11.23
CA PRO A 74 -24.32 -6.18 10.05
C PRO A 74 -23.65 -7.55 10.03
N VAL A 75 -24.36 -8.56 9.53
CA VAL A 75 -23.73 -9.84 9.21
C VAL A 75 -22.76 -9.57 8.07
N THR A 76 -21.46 -9.72 8.31
CA THR A 76 -20.45 -9.71 7.26
C THR A 76 -20.13 -11.14 6.89
N ALA A 77 -19.89 -11.41 5.60
CA ALA A 77 -19.36 -12.71 5.23
C ALA A 77 -18.05 -12.91 6.00
N ALA A 78 -17.83 -14.11 6.54
CA ALA A 78 -16.48 -14.48 6.95
C ALA A 78 -15.57 -14.13 5.77
N ASN A 79 -14.50 -13.37 6.04
CA ASN A 79 -13.48 -13.09 5.04
C ASN A 79 -12.90 -14.46 4.64
N SER A 80 -13.55 -15.17 3.73
CA SER A 80 -12.94 -16.21 2.97
C SER A 80 -11.85 -15.47 2.24
N GLN A 81 -10.62 -15.63 2.72
CA GLN A 81 -9.44 -15.23 2.00
C GLN A 81 -9.47 -16.03 0.70
N ALA A 82 -10.24 -15.56 -0.28
CA ALA A 82 -10.11 -15.95 -1.67
C ALA A 82 -8.62 -15.83 -1.94
N GLY A 83 -7.99 -16.98 -2.24
CA GLY A 83 -6.55 -17.23 -2.07
C GLY A 83 -5.73 -15.97 -2.27
N THR A 84 -5.12 -15.47 -1.19
CA THR A 84 -4.30 -14.28 -1.29
C THR A 84 -3.13 -14.63 -2.21
N HIS A 85 -3.12 -14.09 -3.42
CA HIS A 85 -2.02 -14.33 -4.36
C HIS A 85 -0.75 -13.71 -3.76
N GLU A 86 0.23 -14.57 -3.48
CA GLU A 86 1.55 -14.16 -3.03
C GLU A 86 2.40 -13.78 -4.24
N ILE A 87 2.97 -12.57 -4.20
CA ILE A 87 3.87 -12.06 -5.23
C ILE A 87 5.19 -11.73 -4.56
N ASN A 88 6.25 -12.35 -5.05
CA ASN A 88 7.61 -12.03 -4.65
C ASN A 88 8.20 -11.03 -5.64
N VAL A 89 8.88 -10.02 -5.11
CA VAL A 89 9.44 -8.92 -5.88
C VAL A 89 10.85 -8.64 -5.37
N THR A 90 11.84 -8.82 -6.23
CA THR A 90 13.22 -8.43 -5.93
C THR A 90 13.43 -6.99 -6.41
N SER A 91 13.57 -6.06 -5.45
CA SER A 91 13.66 -4.62 -5.70
C SER A 91 15.05 -4.09 -5.38
N LEU A 92 15.64 -3.34 -6.31
CA LEU A 92 16.99 -2.80 -6.21
C LEU A 92 16.97 -1.30 -5.95
N VAL A 93 17.34 -0.90 -4.73
CA VAL A 93 17.57 0.49 -4.35
C VAL A 93 18.98 0.88 -4.76
N LEU A 94 19.09 1.73 -5.77
CA LEU A 94 20.36 2.25 -6.25
C LEU A 94 20.70 3.58 -5.57
N LEU A 95 21.85 3.65 -4.91
CA LEU A 95 22.34 4.88 -4.29
C LEU A 95 23.53 5.43 -5.04
N ARG A 96 23.44 6.71 -5.43
CA ARG A 96 24.54 7.49 -6.00
C ARG A 96 24.85 8.67 -5.09
N PRO A 97 26.07 8.80 -4.55
CA PRO A 97 26.47 9.94 -3.74
C PRO A 97 26.29 11.27 -4.48
N VAL A 98 25.94 12.33 -3.76
CA VAL A 98 25.87 13.69 -4.32
C VAL A 98 27.21 14.41 -4.08
N PRO A 99 27.97 14.77 -5.14
CA PRO A 99 29.30 15.37 -4.96
C PRO A 99 29.33 16.67 -4.15
N ARG A 100 28.23 17.43 -4.18
CA ARG A 100 28.10 18.73 -3.49
C ARG A 100 27.31 18.67 -2.17
N ALA A 101 26.98 17.47 -1.70
CA ALA A 101 26.27 17.28 -0.44
C ALA A 101 26.75 15.97 0.21
N PRO A 102 27.86 16.01 0.97
CA PRO A 102 28.38 14.84 1.69
C PRO A 102 27.31 14.23 2.59
N GLY A 103 27.19 12.90 2.57
CA GLY A 103 26.16 12.17 3.31
C GLY A 103 24.83 12.01 2.56
N SER A 104 24.57 12.80 1.51
CA SER A 104 23.34 12.69 0.73
C SER A 104 23.46 11.76 -0.48
N SER A 105 22.39 11.01 -0.74
CA SER A 105 22.30 10.12 -1.89
C SER A 105 21.17 10.51 -2.85
N ARG A 106 21.36 10.19 -4.13
CA ARG A 106 20.29 10.09 -5.11
C ARG A 106 19.86 8.64 -5.27
N VAL A 107 18.56 8.45 -5.41
CA VAL A 107 17.92 7.16 -5.67
C VAL A 107 17.49 7.11 -7.13
N PHE A 108 17.74 5.99 -7.81
CA PHE A 108 17.22 5.78 -9.16
C PHE A 108 15.82 5.19 -9.10
N LEU A 109 14.88 5.79 -9.84
CA LEU A 109 13.50 5.34 -9.94
C LEU A 109 13.09 5.18 -11.40
N ARG A 110 12.21 4.22 -11.66
CA ARG A 110 11.51 4.06 -12.94
C ARG A 110 10.01 4.21 -12.73
N GLN A 111 9.30 4.67 -13.76
CA GLN A 111 7.84 4.66 -13.76
C GLN A 111 7.35 3.29 -14.25
N ARG A 112 6.36 2.71 -13.57
CA ARG A 112 5.68 1.50 -14.06
C ARG A 112 4.86 1.85 -15.31
N PRO A 113 4.83 0.96 -16.32
CA PRO A 113 3.89 1.09 -17.43
C PRO A 113 2.45 1.24 -16.93
N THR A 114 1.60 1.93 -17.70
CA THR A 114 0.20 2.22 -17.33
C THR A 114 -0.71 1.00 -17.41
N ASP A 115 -0.27 -0.06 -18.08
CA ASP A 115 -0.93 -1.36 -18.24
C ASP A 115 -0.37 -2.45 -17.29
N ALA A 116 0.62 -2.12 -16.45
CA ALA A 116 1.31 -3.07 -15.56
C ALA A 116 0.49 -3.54 -14.34
N GLY A 117 -0.83 -3.25 -14.31
CA GLY A 117 -1.73 -3.63 -13.22
C GLY A 117 -1.42 -2.94 -11.90
N LEU A 118 -0.88 -3.70 -10.93
CA LEU A 118 -0.60 -3.19 -9.58
C LEU A 118 0.38 -2.00 -9.66
N TRP A 119 -0.04 -0.86 -9.09
CA TRP A 119 0.73 0.40 -9.08
C TRP A 119 1.11 0.94 -10.46
N ALA A 120 0.37 0.58 -11.51
CA ALA A 120 0.56 1.11 -12.85
C ALA A 120 0.66 2.65 -12.86
N GLY A 121 1.62 3.19 -13.62
CA GLY A 121 1.89 4.63 -13.69
C GLY A 121 2.60 5.25 -12.47
N LEU A 122 2.76 4.52 -11.35
CA LEU A 122 3.53 5.00 -10.19
C LEU A 122 5.03 4.77 -10.38
N TRP A 123 5.83 5.54 -9.64
CA TRP A 123 7.28 5.35 -9.60
C TRP A 123 7.68 4.26 -8.60
N GLU A 124 8.77 3.57 -8.91
CA GLU A 124 9.34 2.52 -8.09
C GLU A 124 10.85 2.39 -8.30
N PRO A 125 11.59 1.84 -7.32
CA PRO A 125 12.92 1.32 -7.59
C PRO A 125 12.84 0.21 -8.65
N PRO A 126 13.87 0.02 -9.50
CA PRO A 126 13.91 -1.10 -10.43
C PRO A 126 13.66 -2.42 -9.70
N ALA A 127 12.69 -3.19 -10.19
CA ALA A 127 12.28 -4.43 -9.59
C ALA A 127 11.97 -5.48 -10.65
N ILE A 128 12.13 -6.75 -10.27
CA ILE A 128 11.78 -7.97 -11.01
C ILE A 128 10.78 -8.75 -10.16
N GLU A 129 9.72 -9.26 -10.78
CA GLU A 129 8.71 -10.10 -10.11
C GLU A 129 9.05 -11.58 -10.38
N ASP A 130 8.84 -12.48 -9.41
CA ASP A 130 9.31 -13.88 -9.48
C ASP A 130 8.79 -14.68 -10.69
N THR A 131 7.71 -14.25 -11.34
CA THR A 131 7.25 -14.85 -12.61
C THR A 131 8.31 -14.81 -13.72
N ASP A 132 9.32 -13.95 -13.57
CA ASP A 132 10.39 -13.74 -14.55
C ASP A 132 11.70 -14.48 -14.20
N LEU A 133 11.77 -15.26 -13.11
CA LEU A 133 13.02 -15.83 -12.59
C LEU A 133 13.13 -17.35 -12.82
N SER A 134 13.94 -17.76 -13.80
CA SER A 134 14.37 -19.16 -14.00
C SER A 134 15.84 -19.44 -13.60
N ASP A 135 16.65 -18.41 -13.34
CA ASP A 135 18.07 -18.54 -12.96
C ASP A 135 18.46 -17.51 -11.88
N GLY A 136 19.38 -17.89 -10.98
CA GLY A 136 19.78 -17.21 -9.73
C GLY A 136 19.75 -15.67 -9.66
N GLU A 137 19.27 -15.20 -8.50
CA GLU A 137 18.85 -13.82 -8.16
C GLU A 137 19.82 -12.64 -8.49
N PRO A 138 21.14 -12.67 -8.22
CA PRO A 138 21.96 -11.46 -8.39
C PRO A 138 22.35 -11.17 -9.85
N THR A 139 22.54 -12.21 -10.67
CA THR A 139 23.01 -12.06 -12.05
C THR A 139 21.90 -11.53 -12.96
N HIS A 140 20.66 -11.98 -12.72
CA HIS A 140 19.51 -11.49 -13.47
C HIS A 140 19.31 -9.99 -13.20
N MET A 141 19.32 -9.55 -11.94
CA MET A 141 19.13 -8.14 -11.62
C MET A 141 20.18 -7.23 -12.30
N ARG A 142 21.46 -7.62 -12.32
CA ARG A 142 22.50 -6.85 -13.04
C ARG A 142 22.21 -6.76 -14.54
N ARG A 143 21.83 -7.87 -15.16
CA ARG A 143 21.52 -7.92 -16.60
C ARG A 143 20.24 -7.13 -16.93
N HIS A 144 19.24 -7.17 -16.05
CA HIS A 144 18.02 -6.36 -16.16
C HIS A 144 18.35 -4.87 -16.13
N MET A 145 19.16 -4.44 -15.17
CA MET A 145 19.61 -3.05 -15.05
C MET A 145 20.39 -2.58 -16.27
N GLN A 146 21.31 -3.39 -16.77
CA GLN A 146 22.09 -3.02 -17.95
C GLN A 146 21.21 -2.89 -19.19
N ARG A 147 20.36 -3.88 -19.47
CA ARG A 147 19.53 -3.89 -20.68
C ARG A 147 18.43 -2.83 -20.67
N ARG A 148 17.71 -2.69 -19.55
CA ARG A 148 16.52 -1.83 -19.48
C ARG A 148 16.85 -0.38 -19.16
N HIS A 149 17.91 -0.16 -18.38
CA HIS A 149 18.25 1.15 -17.83
C HIS A 149 19.65 1.65 -18.20
N GLY A 150 20.49 0.84 -18.86
CA GLY A 150 21.85 1.23 -19.24
C GLY A 150 22.78 1.47 -18.06
N LEU A 151 22.50 0.82 -16.91
CA LEU A 151 23.22 1.00 -15.67
C LEU A 151 23.96 -0.27 -15.25
N GLU A 152 25.28 -0.15 -15.10
CA GLU A 152 26.13 -1.19 -14.54
C GLU A 152 26.29 -0.95 -13.04
N VAL A 153 25.75 -1.86 -12.25
CA VAL A 153 25.82 -1.81 -10.79
C VAL A 153 26.98 -2.70 -10.38
N ALA A 154 28.07 -2.16 -9.83
CA ALA A 154 29.24 -2.97 -9.48
C ALA A 154 29.04 -3.69 -8.13
N THR A 155 28.52 -2.99 -7.12
CA THR A 155 28.29 -3.57 -5.79
C THR A 155 26.80 -3.74 -5.56
N MET A 156 26.37 -4.96 -5.22
CA MET A 156 24.98 -5.25 -4.91
C MET A 156 24.90 -6.27 -3.77
N ARG A 157 24.04 -6.01 -2.80
CA ARG A 157 23.81 -6.92 -1.65
C ARG A 157 22.36 -6.90 -1.20
N GLN A 158 21.88 -8.00 -0.66
CA GLN A 158 20.59 -8.02 0.02
C GLN A 158 20.69 -7.25 1.33
N VAL A 159 19.68 -6.43 1.62
CA VAL A 159 19.55 -5.69 2.88
C VAL A 159 18.61 -6.45 3.80
N ARG A 160 17.38 -6.66 3.36
CA ARG A 160 16.34 -7.41 4.09
C ARG A 160 15.15 -7.73 3.20
N THR A 161 14.26 -8.57 3.69
CA THR A 161 12.93 -8.76 3.12
C THR A 161 11.88 -7.94 3.87
N CYS A 162 10.80 -7.54 3.20
CA CYS A 162 9.64 -6.95 3.86
C CYS A 162 8.34 -7.25 3.12
N THR A 163 7.26 -7.45 3.88
CA THR A 163 5.96 -7.86 3.33
C THR A 163 4.93 -6.73 3.39
N ARG A 164 4.14 -6.57 2.33
CA ARG A 164 2.98 -5.68 2.27
C ARG A 164 1.73 -6.48 1.95
N LYS A 165 0.79 -6.50 2.90
CA LYS A 165 -0.57 -7.00 2.67
C LYS A 165 -1.42 -5.92 1.98
N LEU A 166 -2.06 -6.29 0.89
CA LEU A 166 -3.07 -5.52 0.14
C LEU A 166 -4.42 -6.25 0.23
N SER A 167 -5.51 -5.61 -0.18
CA SER A 167 -6.86 -6.19 -0.07
C SER A 167 -7.02 -7.56 -0.73
N HIS A 168 -6.26 -7.84 -1.80
CA HIS A 168 -6.38 -9.07 -2.58
C HIS A 168 -5.05 -9.82 -2.79
N ARG A 169 -3.94 -9.30 -2.27
CA ARG A 169 -2.58 -9.81 -2.56
C ARG A 169 -1.65 -9.58 -1.39
N THR A 170 -0.67 -10.46 -1.22
CA THR A 170 0.45 -10.23 -0.31
C THR A 170 1.71 -10.11 -1.16
N VAL A 171 2.39 -8.97 -1.07
CA VAL A 171 3.63 -8.71 -1.82
C VAL A 171 4.80 -8.82 -0.87
N GLN A 172 5.72 -9.76 -1.13
CA GLN A 172 6.97 -9.91 -0.41
C GLN A 172 8.11 -9.30 -1.23
N PHE A 173 8.75 -8.27 -0.66
CA PHE A 173 9.87 -7.59 -1.28
C PHE A 173 11.18 -8.14 -0.75
N THR A 174 12.07 -8.56 -1.63
CA THR A 174 13.50 -8.73 -1.36
C THR A 174 14.20 -7.42 -1.70
N VAL A 175 14.66 -6.68 -0.68
CA VAL A 175 15.29 -5.36 -0.87
C VAL A 175 16.79 -5.52 -1.04
N MET A 176 17.28 -5.16 -2.22
CA MET A 176 18.69 -5.13 -2.59
C MET A 176 19.20 -3.68 -2.58
N LEU A 177 20.43 -3.48 -2.13
CA LEU A 177 21.13 -2.21 -2.23
C LEU A 177 22.21 -2.30 -3.30
N GLY A 178 22.18 -1.37 -4.27
CA GLY A 178 23.17 -1.22 -5.32
C GLY A 178 23.98 0.07 -5.19
N GLN A 179 25.30 -0.03 -5.34
CA GLN A 179 26.27 1.07 -5.25
C GLN A 179 27.33 0.92 -6.35
N ASN A 180 28.20 1.93 -6.50
CA ASN A 180 29.27 1.96 -7.51
C ASN A 180 28.73 1.79 -8.94
N ILE A 181 27.91 2.76 -9.35
CA ILE A 181 27.03 2.63 -10.52
C ILE A 181 27.60 3.41 -11.70
N ARG A 182 27.90 2.70 -12.78
CA ARG A 182 28.40 3.24 -14.05
C ARG A 182 27.30 3.24 -15.11
N GLY A 183 27.55 3.97 -16.20
CA GLY A 183 26.61 4.09 -17.31
C GLY A 183 25.65 5.29 -17.20
N ARG A 184 24.97 5.55 -18.31
CA ARG A 184 24.00 6.66 -18.46
C ARG A 184 22.59 6.11 -18.31
N ALA A 185 21.89 6.59 -17.28
CA ALA A 185 20.52 6.21 -16.98
C ALA A 185 19.58 6.43 -18.19
N ARG A 186 18.77 5.42 -18.48
CA ARG A 186 17.66 5.44 -19.43
C ARG A 186 16.40 4.90 -18.75
N ASN A 187 15.23 5.28 -19.24
CA ASN A 187 13.94 4.77 -18.76
C ASN A 187 13.75 4.90 -17.24
N GLY A 188 14.19 6.03 -16.68
CA GLY A 188 14.13 6.34 -15.26
C GLY A 188 14.90 7.61 -14.92
N ILE A 189 14.79 8.05 -13.66
CA ILE A 189 15.36 9.31 -13.18
C ILE A 189 16.14 9.09 -11.88
N TRP A 190 17.11 9.97 -11.65
CA TRP A 190 17.78 10.08 -10.35
C TRP A 190 17.12 11.18 -9.53
N VAL A 191 16.63 10.84 -8.35
CA VAL A 191 15.95 11.77 -7.44
C VAL A 191 16.78 11.89 -6.16
N ALA A 192 17.03 13.11 -5.67
CA ALA A 192 17.68 13.27 -4.38
C ALA A 192 16.73 12.86 -3.24
N GLU A 193 17.28 12.34 -2.14
CA GLU A 193 16.53 12.09 -0.92
C GLU A 193 15.91 13.38 -0.32
N GLY A 194 15.02 13.22 0.65
CA GLY A 194 14.28 14.33 1.27
C GLY A 194 13.11 14.82 0.41
N GLN A 195 12.89 16.14 0.36
CA GLN A 195 11.68 16.75 -0.23
C GLN A 195 11.44 16.36 -1.70
N GLN A 196 12.49 16.16 -2.50
CA GLN A 196 12.32 15.77 -3.89
C GLN A 196 11.71 14.37 -4.00
N LEU A 197 12.19 13.42 -3.18
CA LEU A 197 11.69 12.06 -3.15
C LEU A 197 10.24 11.98 -2.63
N GLU A 198 9.87 12.82 -1.67
CA GLU A 198 8.51 12.86 -1.10
C GLU A 198 7.44 13.29 -2.11
N ARG A 199 7.81 14.14 -3.08
CA ARG A 199 6.92 14.62 -4.14
C ARG A 199 6.70 13.61 -5.26
N ILE A 200 7.54 12.57 -5.36
CA ILE A 200 7.37 11.54 -6.40
C ILE A 200 6.16 10.65 -6.04
N PRO A 201 5.20 10.46 -6.96
CA PRO A 201 4.03 9.63 -6.71
C PRO A 201 4.44 8.15 -6.71
N MET A 202 4.37 7.54 -5.54
CA MET A 202 4.78 6.15 -5.27
C MET A 202 3.84 5.51 -4.28
N SER A 203 3.76 4.18 -4.29
CA SER A 203 3.06 3.44 -3.25
C SER A 203 3.80 3.56 -1.90
N ASN A 204 3.06 3.43 -0.80
CA ASN A 204 3.67 3.34 0.53
C ASN A 204 4.62 2.14 0.67
N ALA A 205 4.41 1.08 -0.12
CA ALA A 205 5.31 -0.08 -0.16
C ALA A 205 6.68 0.31 -0.74
N HIS A 206 6.71 0.99 -1.89
CA HIS A 206 7.94 1.44 -2.52
C HIS A 206 8.66 2.50 -1.68
N ARG A 207 7.94 3.42 -1.04
CA ARG A 207 8.54 4.36 -0.07
C ARG A 207 9.28 3.62 1.03
N ARG A 208 8.65 2.61 1.62
CA ARG A 208 9.28 1.77 2.65
C ARG A 208 10.51 1.04 2.12
N VAL A 209 10.47 0.47 0.91
CA VAL A 209 11.63 -0.18 0.27
C VAL A 209 12.80 0.80 0.11
N ILE A 210 12.53 2.04 -0.33
CA ILE A 210 13.58 3.06 -0.49
C ILE A 210 14.18 3.46 0.86
N THR A 211 13.35 3.70 1.89
CA THR A 211 13.83 4.00 3.24
C THR A 211 14.76 2.91 3.78
N ILE A 212 14.45 1.64 3.51
CA ILE A 212 15.30 0.51 3.88
C ILE A 212 16.67 0.60 3.22
N GLY A 213 16.69 0.85 1.91
CA GLY A 213 17.93 0.97 1.16
C GLY A 213 18.77 2.17 1.60
N LEU A 214 18.14 3.32 1.83
CA LEU A 214 18.81 4.54 2.32
C LEU A 214 19.48 4.31 3.69
N ASN A 215 18.73 3.77 4.66
CA ASN A 215 19.27 3.50 6.00
C ASN A 215 20.44 2.51 5.95
N ALA A 216 20.36 1.50 5.09
CA ALA A 216 21.45 0.53 4.90
C ALA A 216 22.67 1.09 4.13
N GLY A 217 22.50 2.21 3.42
CA GLY A 217 23.58 2.96 2.79
C GLY A 217 24.34 3.82 3.80
N LEU A 218 23.63 4.45 4.72
CA LEU A 218 24.18 5.31 5.79
C LEU A 218 24.97 4.52 6.84
N SER A 219 24.57 3.28 7.16
CA SER A 219 25.27 2.45 8.15
C SER A 219 26.69 2.01 7.74
N LYS A 220 27.13 2.29 6.50
CA LYS A 220 28.54 2.13 6.10
C LYS A 220 29.38 3.41 6.27
N SER A 221 28.79 4.58 6.47
CA SER A 221 29.54 5.83 6.70
C SER A 221 29.90 6.08 8.16
N GLU A 222 29.41 5.28 9.12
CA GLU A 222 29.81 5.31 10.54
C GLU A 222 31.00 4.39 10.83
N THR A 223 32.07 4.49 10.05
CA THR A 223 33.40 4.07 10.52
C THR A 223 34.28 5.30 10.64
N CYS A 224 34.10 6.02 11.74
CA CYS A 224 35.05 7.02 12.26
C CYS A 224 35.91 6.35 13.35
N PRO A 225 37.16 6.79 13.57
CA PRO A 225 38.27 5.94 13.99
C PRO A 225 38.26 5.68 15.50
N ILE A 226 38.56 4.45 15.89
CA ILE A 226 39.02 4.19 17.25
C ILE A 226 40.51 4.56 17.28
N SER A 227 40.79 5.80 17.67
CA SER A 227 42.00 6.15 18.41
C SER A 227 41.66 6.19 19.89
N ALA A 228 42.21 5.24 20.65
CA ALA A 228 42.55 5.35 22.07
C ALA A 228 43.44 4.12 22.36
N ALA A 229 44.75 4.28 22.41
CA ALA A 229 45.48 4.68 23.61
C ALA A 229 45.32 3.68 24.77
N LYS A 230 46.21 2.69 24.80
CA LYS A 230 47.06 2.37 25.96
C LYS A 230 48.25 1.54 25.50
#